data_AF-A0A1Q3L8A6-F1
#
_entry.id   AF-A0A1Q3L8A6-F1
#
_cell.length_a   1.000
_cell.length_b   1.000
_cell.length_c   1.000
_cell.angle_alpha   90.00
_cell.angle_beta   90.00
_cell.angle_gamma   90.00
#
_symmetry.space_group_name_H-M   'P 1'
#
loop_
_entity.id
_entity.type
_entity.pdbx_description
1 polymer ?
#
loop_
_entity_poly.entity_id
_entity_poly.type
_entity_poly.pdbx_seq_one_letter_code
_entity_poly.pdbx_strand_id
1 'polypeptide(L)'
;MRQGIVTRARLQTRGQALSEILASAGSRPQSEVLLRDDDRCLFGVLDIVSPGAGGLIIDLKTGRNASAALSPAIDHQMTFYAHLFQVNFGAFPERVLVFSLQRGLVEIPVTSSDIAPFLSKIHAAQLSDRVTAYPHADVCRYCPKRSRCEPHWDAISAWDDADAIEGEVAAIEHSSSGTAAVQIGGQWLTGISATLLPSNLAPGQFARAVRVRRRRGNASGDWSASSSSRLRILPES
;
A
#
# COMPACT_ATOMS: atom_id res chain seq x y z
N MET A 1 -0.50 -0.43 20.47
CA MET A 1 -0.78 0.60 21.48
C MET A 1 -0.08 1.95 21.20
N ARG A 2 1.23 2.01 20.91
CA ARG A 2 1.95 3.27 20.61
C ARG A 2 1.44 4.09 19.41
N GLN A 3 0.98 3.44 18.33
CA GLN A 3 0.49 4.16 17.13
C GLN A 3 -0.82 4.94 17.39
N GLY A 4 -1.74 4.41 18.21
CA GLY A 4 -3.00 5.10 18.50
C GLY A 4 -2.80 6.41 19.27
N ILE A 5 -1.81 6.44 20.17
CA ILE A 5 -1.46 7.63 20.96
C ILE A 5 -0.89 8.74 20.05
N VAL A 6 0.01 8.38 19.13
CA VAL A 6 0.60 9.35 18.17
C VAL A 6 -0.45 9.88 17.20
N THR A 7 -1.34 9.02 16.69
CA THR A 7 -2.45 9.42 15.82
C THR A 7 -3.39 10.40 16.53
N ARG A 8 -3.78 10.11 17.77
CA ARG A 8 -4.65 10.98 18.57
C ARG A 8 -4.03 12.34 18.84
N ALA A 9 -2.75 12.38 19.23
CA ALA A 9 -2.05 13.64 19.46
C ALA A 9 -1.99 14.49 18.18
N ARG A 10 -1.67 13.89 17.03
CA ARG A 10 -1.63 14.58 15.73
C ARG A 10 -3.00 15.12 15.31
N LEU A 11 -4.06 14.33 15.53
CA LEU A 11 -5.45 14.77 15.30
C LEU A 11 -5.80 15.96 16.20
N GLN A 12 -5.42 15.93 17.48
CA GLN A 12 -5.68 17.05 18.39
C GLN A 12 -4.94 18.33 17.95
N THR A 13 -3.69 18.22 17.51
CA THR A 13 -2.91 19.38 17.06
C THR A 13 -3.41 19.94 15.73
N ARG A 14 -3.87 19.10 14.80
CA ARG A 14 -4.22 19.51 13.43
C ARG A 14 -5.72 19.58 13.14
N GLY A 15 -6.54 19.09 14.06
CA GLY A 15 -7.99 19.06 13.92
C GLY A 15 -8.61 20.44 13.87
N GLN A 16 -7.96 21.46 14.43
CA GLN A 16 -8.42 22.85 14.34
C GLN A 16 -8.45 23.33 12.88
N ALA A 17 -7.36 23.14 12.12
CA ALA A 17 -7.31 23.51 10.71
C ALA A 17 -8.37 22.75 9.88
N LEU A 18 -8.60 21.47 10.18
CA LEU A 18 -9.68 20.70 9.55
C LEU A 18 -11.06 21.25 9.93
N SER A 19 -11.27 21.66 11.19
CA SER A 19 -12.53 22.26 11.62
C SER A 19 -12.80 23.60 10.93
N GLU A 20 -11.77 24.44 10.78
CA GLU A 20 -11.87 25.75 10.13
C GLU A 20 -12.26 25.62 8.66
N ILE A 21 -11.61 24.69 7.92
CA ILE A 21 -11.97 24.45 6.52
C ILE A 21 -13.41 23.94 6.38
N LEU A 22 -13.83 23.03 7.26
CA LEU A 22 -15.20 22.48 7.24
C LEU A 22 -16.25 23.54 7.58
N ALA A 23 -15.95 24.44 8.52
CA ALA A 23 -16.83 25.56 8.85
C ALA A 23 -16.97 26.55 7.69
N SER A 24 -15.92 26.70 6.86
CA SER A 24 -15.95 27.57 5.68
C SER A 24 -16.69 26.97 4.48
N ALA A 25 -17.08 25.69 4.52
CA ALA A 25 -17.48 24.92 3.35
C ALA A 25 -18.86 25.25 2.75
N GLY A 26 -19.49 26.37 3.13
CA GLY A 26 -20.74 26.89 2.55
C GLY A 26 -22.00 26.03 2.74
N SER A 27 -21.85 24.77 3.11
CA SER A 27 -22.91 23.81 3.42
C SER A 27 -22.45 22.82 4.48
N ARG A 28 -23.38 22.00 4.98
CA ARG A 28 -23.07 20.97 5.97
C ARG A 28 -22.21 19.86 5.33
N PRO A 29 -20.97 19.62 5.82
CA PRO A 29 -20.17 18.52 5.32
C PRO A 29 -20.80 17.17 5.67
N GLN A 30 -20.64 16.22 4.75
CA GLN A 30 -21.02 14.83 4.88
C GLN A 30 -19.76 13.97 4.87
N SER A 31 -19.78 12.84 5.58
CA SER A 31 -18.65 11.92 5.68
C SER A 31 -18.97 10.55 5.08
N GLU A 32 -17.96 9.87 4.55
CA GLU A 32 -18.07 8.50 4.00
C GLU A 32 -19.17 8.39 2.92
N VAL A 33 -19.17 9.35 1.99
CA VAL A 33 -20.20 9.44 0.95
C VAL A 33 -19.82 8.58 -0.24
N LEU A 34 -20.69 7.62 -0.58
CA LEU A 34 -20.57 6.85 -1.81
C LEU A 34 -20.98 7.69 -3.01
N LEU A 35 -20.06 7.89 -3.94
CA LEU A 35 -20.29 8.55 -5.22
C LEU A 35 -20.14 7.54 -6.36
N ARG A 36 -20.94 7.70 -7.42
CA ARG A 36 -20.99 6.77 -8.56
C ARG A 36 -21.04 7.48 -9.90
N ASP A 37 -20.46 6.83 -10.91
CA ASP A 37 -20.66 7.09 -12.32
C ASP A 37 -21.01 5.75 -12.96
N ASP A 38 -22.32 5.49 -13.03
CA ASP A 38 -22.85 4.19 -13.47
C ASP A 38 -22.56 3.94 -14.97
N ASP A 39 -22.50 5.00 -15.79
CA ASP A 39 -22.18 4.89 -17.22
C ASP A 39 -20.77 4.35 -17.47
N ARG A 40 -19.83 4.64 -16.56
CA ARG A 40 -18.43 4.20 -16.62
C ARG A 40 -18.11 3.06 -15.65
N CYS A 41 -19.11 2.56 -14.92
CA CYS A 41 -18.94 1.58 -13.84
C CYS A 41 -17.90 2.01 -12.80
N LEU A 42 -17.86 3.29 -12.45
CA LEU A 42 -16.93 3.84 -11.47
C LEU A 42 -17.66 4.17 -10.16
N PHE A 43 -17.03 3.88 -9.04
CA PHE A 43 -17.54 4.26 -7.73
C PHE A 43 -16.40 4.48 -6.74
N GLY A 44 -16.68 5.28 -5.71
CA GLY A 44 -15.71 5.57 -4.65
C GLY A 44 -16.41 6.10 -3.41
N VAL A 45 -15.79 5.87 -2.25
CA VAL A 45 -16.25 6.44 -0.98
C VAL A 45 -15.31 7.59 -0.64
N LEU A 46 -15.88 8.79 -0.59
CA LEU A 46 -15.15 10.01 -0.26
C LEU A 46 -15.25 10.27 1.25
N ASP A 47 -14.12 10.46 1.91
CA ASP A 47 -14.08 10.60 3.37
C ASP A 47 -14.91 11.81 3.84
N ILE A 48 -14.79 12.95 3.16
CA ILE A 48 -15.60 14.15 3.43
C ILE A 48 -15.96 14.90 2.14
N VAL A 49 -17.22 15.33 2.03
CA VAL A 49 -17.74 16.16 0.95
C VAL A 49 -18.63 17.28 1.47
N SER A 50 -18.57 18.45 0.84
CA SER A 50 -19.52 19.55 1.04
C SER A 50 -19.93 20.07 -0.34
N PRO A 51 -21.14 19.73 -0.84
CA PRO A 51 -21.58 20.09 -2.18
C PRO A 51 -22.15 21.51 -2.31
N GLY A 52 -22.07 22.32 -1.25
CA GLY A 52 -22.53 23.72 -1.23
C GLY A 52 -21.82 24.63 -2.22
N ALA A 53 -22.08 25.94 -2.10
CA ALA A 53 -21.45 26.96 -2.96
C ALA A 53 -19.93 26.78 -2.97
N GLY A 54 -19.43 26.37 -4.14
CA GLY A 54 -18.03 26.11 -4.43
C GLY A 54 -17.59 24.64 -4.40
N GLY A 55 -18.24 23.75 -3.65
CA GLY A 55 -17.87 22.33 -3.66
C GLY A 55 -16.49 22.04 -3.06
N LEU A 56 -16.47 21.25 -1.99
CA LEU A 56 -15.25 20.85 -1.28
C LEU A 56 -15.21 19.32 -1.14
N ILE A 57 -14.07 18.72 -1.47
CA ILE A 57 -13.78 17.32 -1.19
C ILE A 57 -12.50 17.20 -0.36
N ILE A 58 -12.51 16.29 0.63
CA ILE A 58 -11.34 16.00 1.48
C ILE A 58 -11.15 14.49 1.62
N ASP A 59 -9.93 14.01 1.39
CA ASP A 59 -9.47 12.65 1.74
C ASP A 59 -8.55 12.69 2.97
N LEU A 60 -8.72 11.77 3.91
CA LEU A 60 -8.02 11.69 5.18
C LEU A 60 -6.89 10.66 5.12
N LYS A 61 -5.64 11.09 5.34
CA LYS A 61 -4.46 10.20 5.35
C LYS A 61 -3.79 10.11 6.72
N THR A 62 -3.67 8.90 7.24
CA THR A 62 -3.04 8.64 8.55
C THR A 62 -1.49 8.60 8.51
N GLY A 63 -0.88 8.70 7.32
CA GLY A 63 0.57 8.91 7.17
C GLY A 63 1.46 7.66 7.32
N ARG A 64 1.04 6.48 6.87
CA ARG A 64 1.96 5.32 6.78
C ARG A 64 2.95 5.41 5.60
N ASN A 65 2.63 6.19 4.57
CA ASN A 65 3.50 6.43 3.42
C ASN A 65 4.00 7.88 3.47
N ALA A 66 5.17 8.06 4.08
CA ALA A 66 5.79 9.35 4.32
C ALA A 66 6.89 9.64 3.27
N SER A 67 6.54 9.77 1.99
CA SER A 67 7.42 10.47 1.04
C SER A 67 7.18 11.96 1.19
N ALA A 68 8.20 12.82 1.31
CA ALA A 68 8.05 14.28 1.47
C ALA A 68 7.17 14.96 0.38
N ALA A 69 7.11 14.36 -0.81
CA ALA A 69 6.21 14.76 -1.90
C ALA A 69 4.82 14.09 -1.79
N LEU A 70 3.80 14.71 -2.36
CA LEU A 70 2.54 14.04 -2.67
C LEU A 70 2.85 12.86 -3.60
N SER A 71 2.28 11.69 -3.33
CA SER A 71 2.50 10.54 -4.22
C SER A 71 1.62 10.68 -5.47
N PRO A 72 2.07 10.23 -6.65
CA PRO A 72 1.21 10.22 -7.85
C PRO A 72 -0.11 9.46 -7.66
N ALA A 73 -0.14 8.51 -6.71
CA ALA A 73 -1.36 7.81 -6.34
C ALA A 73 -2.40 8.72 -5.65
N ILE A 74 -1.96 9.71 -4.86
CA ILE A 74 -2.85 10.71 -4.27
C ILE A 74 -3.44 11.59 -5.37
N ASP A 75 -2.60 12.08 -6.30
CA ASP A 75 -3.07 12.91 -7.40
C ASP A 75 -4.13 12.16 -8.22
N HIS A 76 -3.85 10.91 -8.62
CA HIS A 76 -4.83 10.07 -9.31
C HIS A 76 -6.12 9.86 -8.51
N GLN A 77 -6.02 9.59 -7.21
CA GLN A 77 -7.20 9.37 -6.36
C GLN A 77 -8.06 10.64 -6.27
N MET A 78 -7.43 11.80 -6.12
CA MET A 78 -8.15 13.06 -5.98
C MET A 78 -8.74 13.54 -7.32
N THR A 79 -8.05 13.32 -8.45
CA THR A 79 -8.65 13.51 -9.79
C THR A 79 -9.87 12.60 -10.00
N PHE A 80 -9.79 11.33 -9.57
CA PHE A 80 -10.92 10.40 -9.61
C PHE A 80 -12.11 10.90 -8.78
N TYR A 81 -11.86 11.37 -7.56
CA TYR A 81 -12.93 11.90 -6.71
C TYR A 81 -13.51 13.22 -7.21
N ALA A 82 -12.72 14.09 -7.84
CA ALA A 82 -13.23 15.30 -8.47
C ALA A 82 -14.20 14.97 -9.63
N HIS A 83 -13.88 13.95 -10.44
CA HIS A 83 -14.80 13.42 -11.45
C HIS A 83 -16.10 12.89 -10.83
N LEU A 84 -16.01 12.02 -9.83
CA LEU A 84 -17.20 11.46 -9.18
C LEU A 84 -18.05 12.56 -8.52
N PHE A 85 -17.42 13.56 -7.91
CA PHE A 85 -18.13 14.73 -7.39
C PHE A 85 -18.91 15.45 -8.50
N GLN A 86 -18.26 15.73 -9.63
CA GLN A 86 -18.90 16.40 -10.77
C GLN A 86 -20.10 15.62 -11.31
N VAL A 87 -20.00 14.30 -11.42
CA VAL A 87 -21.10 13.45 -11.89
C VAL A 87 -22.29 13.46 -10.91
N ASN A 88 -22.04 13.46 -9.59
CA ASN A 88 -23.09 13.33 -8.59
C ASN A 88 -23.74 14.66 -8.20
N PHE A 89 -23.02 15.78 -8.33
CA PHE A 89 -23.50 17.10 -7.90
C PHE A 89 -23.64 18.11 -9.05
N GLY A 90 -23.28 17.74 -10.28
CA GLY A 90 -23.45 18.57 -11.48
C GLY A 90 -22.48 19.76 -11.61
N ALA A 91 -21.54 19.91 -10.68
CA ALA A 91 -20.53 20.97 -10.66
C ALA A 91 -19.16 20.40 -10.30
N PHE A 92 -18.09 20.98 -10.84
CA PHE A 92 -16.72 20.60 -10.47
C PHE A 92 -16.37 21.18 -9.09
N PRO A 93 -15.66 20.45 -8.20
CA PRO A 93 -15.31 21.00 -6.89
C PRO A 93 -14.27 22.12 -7.05
N GLU A 94 -14.49 23.27 -6.41
CA GLU A 94 -13.51 24.36 -6.37
C GLU A 94 -12.28 23.96 -5.54
N ARG A 95 -12.49 23.10 -4.53
CA ARG A 95 -11.42 22.72 -3.60
C ARG A 95 -11.30 21.22 -3.43
N VAL A 96 -10.10 20.73 -3.70
CA VAL A 96 -9.73 19.33 -3.62
C VAL A 96 -8.59 19.19 -2.63
N LEU A 97 -8.85 18.63 -1.46
CA LEU A 97 -7.90 18.62 -0.35
C LEU A 97 -7.55 17.20 0.11
N VAL A 98 -6.35 17.07 0.66
CA VAL A 98 -5.94 15.93 1.45
C VAL A 98 -5.59 16.41 2.85
N PHE A 99 -6.26 15.86 3.86
CA PHE A 99 -5.87 16.07 5.24
C PHE A 99 -4.96 14.95 5.71
N SER A 100 -3.66 15.25 5.76
CA SER A 100 -2.66 14.33 6.28
C SER A 100 -2.41 14.58 7.76
N LEU A 101 -2.46 13.53 8.58
CA LEU A 101 -2.04 13.64 9.98
C LEU A 101 -0.58 14.02 10.15
N GLN A 102 0.24 13.93 9.10
CA GLN A 102 1.65 14.36 9.12
C GLN A 102 1.87 15.76 8.58
N ARG A 103 1.07 16.22 7.61
CA ARG A 103 1.27 17.52 6.93
C ARG A 103 0.21 18.57 7.23
N GLY A 104 -0.92 18.18 7.79
CA GLY A 104 -2.12 19.02 7.82
C GLY A 104 -2.84 18.97 6.47
N LEU A 105 -3.56 20.04 6.15
CA LEU A 105 -4.27 20.20 4.89
C LEU A 105 -3.29 20.48 3.76
N VAL A 106 -3.46 19.78 2.65
CA VAL A 106 -2.74 19.99 1.40
C VAL A 106 -3.76 20.08 0.28
N GLU A 107 -3.70 21.16 -0.50
CA GLU A 107 -4.55 21.33 -1.68
C GLU A 107 -3.92 20.63 -2.87
N ILE A 108 -4.74 19.87 -3.58
CA ILE A 108 -4.34 19.13 -4.78
C ILE A 108 -4.89 19.89 -5.98
N PRO A 109 -4.03 20.43 -6.86
CA PRO A 109 -4.50 21.12 -8.04
C PRO A 109 -5.12 20.10 -9.00
N VAL A 110 -6.44 20.15 -9.13
CA VAL A 110 -7.20 19.37 -10.11
C VAL A 110 -8.12 20.33 -10.84
N THR A 111 -8.13 20.23 -12.15
CA THR A 111 -8.98 21.02 -13.04
C THR A 111 -9.90 20.10 -13.84
N SER A 112 -10.98 20.66 -14.38
CA SER A 112 -11.88 19.90 -15.26
C SER A 112 -11.17 19.34 -16.50
N SER A 113 -10.13 20.01 -17.00
CA SER A 113 -9.31 19.52 -18.12
C SER A 113 -8.49 18.27 -17.79
N ASP A 114 -8.22 17.98 -16.51
CA ASP A 114 -7.47 16.78 -16.10
C ASP A 114 -8.31 15.50 -16.20
N ILE A 115 -9.65 15.64 -16.20
CA ILE A 115 -10.57 14.50 -16.10
C ILE A 115 -10.56 13.63 -17.36
N ALA A 116 -10.67 14.20 -18.56
CA ALA A 116 -10.78 13.41 -19.78
C ALA A 116 -9.51 12.56 -20.07
N PRO A 117 -8.28 13.09 -19.96
CA PRO A 117 -7.07 12.28 -20.05
C PRO A 117 -7.00 11.20 -18.97
N PHE A 118 -7.45 11.50 -17.76
CA PHE A 118 -7.45 10.54 -16.65
C PHE A 118 -8.43 9.39 -16.87
N LEU A 119 -9.67 9.67 -17.30
CA LEU A 119 -10.66 8.65 -17.64
C LEU A 119 -10.20 7.76 -18.81
N SER A 120 -9.48 8.33 -19.78
CA SER A 120 -8.89 7.56 -20.88
C SER A 120 -7.90 6.52 -20.38
N LYS A 121 -7.09 6.84 -19.35
CA LYS A 121 -6.18 5.87 -18.70
C LYS A 121 -6.92 4.78 -17.96
N ILE A 122 -8.01 5.12 -17.25
CA ILE A 122 -8.86 4.12 -16.57
C ILE A 122 -9.46 3.17 -17.59
N HIS A 123 -10.03 3.69 -18.67
CA HIS A 123 -10.62 2.88 -19.73
C HIS A 123 -9.59 1.95 -20.37
N ALA A 124 -8.40 2.45 -20.70
CA ALA A 124 -7.30 1.63 -21.22
C ALA A 124 -6.90 0.51 -20.22
N ALA A 125 -6.85 0.81 -18.92
CA ALA A 125 -6.56 -0.19 -17.89
C ALA A 125 -7.67 -1.24 -17.75
N GLN A 126 -8.95 -0.84 -17.88
CA GLN A 126 -10.09 -1.77 -17.86
C GLN A 126 -10.08 -2.74 -19.04
N LEU A 127 -9.59 -2.29 -20.22
CA LEU A 127 -9.44 -3.10 -21.42
C LEU A 127 -8.15 -3.94 -21.44
N SER A 128 -7.18 -3.64 -20.57
CA SER A 128 -5.92 -4.37 -20.53
C SER A 128 -6.10 -5.79 -19.97
N ASP A 129 -5.31 -6.73 -20.48
CA ASP A 129 -5.27 -8.07 -19.92
C ASP A 129 -4.86 -8.04 -18.44
N ARG A 130 -5.64 -8.74 -17.61
CA ARG A 130 -5.51 -8.72 -16.13
C ARG A 130 -4.16 -9.24 -15.59
N VAL A 131 -3.24 -9.69 -16.44
CA VAL A 131 -2.16 -10.61 -16.07
C VAL A 131 -0.76 -9.97 -16.11
N THR A 132 -0.60 -8.78 -16.68
CA THR A 132 0.76 -8.21 -16.78
C THR A 132 1.20 -7.60 -15.45
N ALA A 133 1.96 -8.37 -14.66
CA ALA A 133 2.66 -7.84 -13.49
C ALA A 133 3.94 -7.13 -13.94
N TYR A 134 4.14 -5.90 -13.46
CA TYR A 134 5.34 -5.11 -13.68
C TYR A 134 6.15 -5.05 -12.38
N PRO A 135 7.06 -6.02 -12.14
CA PRO A 135 7.78 -6.12 -10.88
C PRO A 135 8.70 -4.90 -10.70
N HIS A 136 8.60 -4.25 -9.54
CA HIS A 136 9.47 -3.13 -9.17
C HIS A 136 9.75 -3.20 -7.66
N ALA A 137 11.00 -2.98 -7.24
CA ALA A 137 11.43 -3.17 -5.86
C ALA A 137 10.53 -2.43 -4.85
N ASP A 138 10.23 -1.15 -5.12
CA ASP A 138 9.42 -0.31 -4.23
C ASP A 138 7.95 -0.72 -4.12
N VAL A 139 7.40 -1.37 -5.16
CA VAL A 139 6.00 -1.80 -5.17
C VAL A 139 5.90 -3.22 -4.60
N CYS A 140 6.75 -4.11 -5.10
CA CYS A 140 6.75 -5.52 -4.73
C CYS A 140 7.06 -5.71 -3.24
N ARG A 141 7.96 -4.92 -2.63
CA ARG A 141 8.30 -5.04 -1.19
C ARG A 141 7.07 -5.04 -0.26
N TYR A 142 6.03 -4.31 -0.64
CA TYR A 142 4.80 -4.18 0.14
C TYR A 142 3.64 -5.03 -0.39
N CYS A 143 3.78 -5.63 -1.58
CA CYS A 143 2.71 -6.40 -2.21
C CYS A 143 2.38 -7.69 -1.45
N PRO A 144 1.12 -7.89 -1.01
CA PRO A 144 0.72 -9.10 -0.28
C PRO A 144 0.69 -10.36 -1.16
N LYS A 145 0.61 -10.20 -2.48
CA LYS A 145 0.57 -11.31 -3.44
C LYS A 145 1.95 -11.82 -3.84
N ARG A 146 3.04 -11.11 -3.46
CA ARG A 146 4.38 -11.36 -4.00
C ARG A 146 4.91 -12.78 -3.74
N SER A 147 4.49 -13.42 -2.65
CA SER A 147 4.85 -14.83 -2.37
C SER A 147 4.31 -15.83 -3.41
N ARG A 148 3.38 -15.44 -4.28
CA ARG A 148 2.80 -16.26 -5.36
C ARG A 148 2.94 -15.60 -6.74
N CYS A 149 3.68 -14.50 -6.84
CA CYS A 149 3.77 -13.70 -8.06
C CYS A 149 5.03 -14.11 -8.81
N GLU A 150 4.94 -14.98 -9.81
CA GLU A 150 6.13 -15.46 -10.53
C GLU A 150 6.98 -14.33 -11.12
N PRO A 151 6.39 -13.30 -11.76
CA PRO A 151 7.17 -12.17 -12.27
C PRO A 151 7.98 -11.43 -11.18
N HIS A 152 7.57 -11.50 -9.90
CA HIS A 152 8.37 -10.95 -8.82
C HIS A 152 9.62 -11.79 -8.55
N TRP A 153 9.48 -13.12 -8.55
CA TRP A 153 10.58 -14.05 -8.27
C TRP A 153 11.59 -14.08 -9.42
N ASP A 154 11.11 -13.99 -10.65
CA ASP A 154 11.96 -13.81 -11.83
C ASP A 154 12.83 -12.55 -11.73
N ALA A 155 12.28 -11.47 -11.16
CA ALA A 155 12.94 -10.16 -11.13
C ALA A 155 13.81 -9.90 -9.88
N ILE A 156 13.51 -10.52 -8.73
CA ILE A 156 14.11 -10.11 -7.44
C ILE A 156 15.61 -10.40 -7.35
N SER A 157 16.10 -11.40 -8.07
CA SER A 157 17.53 -11.75 -8.11
C SER A 157 18.41 -10.60 -8.62
N ALA A 158 17.84 -9.71 -9.44
CA ALA A 158 18.53 -8.54 -10.00
C ALA A 158 18.46 -7.29 -9.11
N TRP A 159 17.79 -7.33 -7.96
CA TRP A 159 17.67 -6.17 -7.08
C TRP A 159 18.81 -6.09 -6.06
N ASP A 160 19.45 -4.93 -5.97
CA ASP A 160 20.54 -4.67 -5.00
C ASP A 160 20.10 -4.93 -3.55
N ASP A 161 18.88 -4.49 -3.20
CA ASP A 161 18.27 -4.68 -1.88
C ASP A 161 17.18 -5.77 -1.90
N ALA A 162 17.48 -6.90 -2.55
CA ALA A 162 16.62 -8.08 -2.51
C ALA A 162 16.26 -8.43 -1.06
N ASP A 163 14.97 -8.61 -0.77
CA ASP A 163 14.43 -8.92 0.56
C ASP A 163 13.67 -10.25 0.58
N ALA A 164 14.05 -11.17 -0.30
CA ALA A 164 13.44 -12.48 -0.46
C ALA A 164 14.47 -13.55 -0.83
N ILE A 165 14.11 -14.80 -0.53
CA ILE A 165 14.85 -16.01 -0.90
C ILE A 165 13.84 -17.11 -1.24
N GLU A 166 14.19 -17.95 -2.21
CA GLU A 166 13.43 -19.14 -2.55
C GLU A 166 14.33 -20.34 -2.83
N GLY A 167 13.74 -21.53 -2.78
CA GLY A 167 14.43 -22.78 -3.09
C GLY A 167 13.87 -23.95 -2.28
N GLU A 168 14.47 -25.11 -2.51
CA GLU A 168 14.19 -26.31 -1.72
C GLU A 168 14.69 -26.15 -0.29
N VAL A 169 13.90 -26.64 0.67
CA VAL A 169 14.27 -26.71 2.08
C VAL A 169 15.19 -27.91 2.27
N ALA A 170 16.43 -27.66 2.69
CA ALA A 170 17.40 -28.73 2.93
C ALA A 170 17.48 -29.14 4.41
N ALA A 171 17.34 -28.17 5.32
CA ALA A 171 17.49 -28.40 6.75
C ALA A 171 16.65 -27.41 7.57
N ILE A 172 16.24 -27.84 8.76
CA ILE A 172 15.52 -27.03 9.75
C ILE A 172 16.17 -27.26 11.11
N GLU A 173 16.65 -26.19 11.74
CA GLU A 173 17.25 -26.23 13.07
C GLU A 173 16.44 -25.41 14.05
N HIS A 174 16.22 -25.97 15.24
CA HIS A 174 15.50 -25.29 16.31
C HIS A 174 16.48 -24.92 17.42
N SER A 175 16.41 -23.66 17.85
CA SER A 175 17.11 -23.18 19.03
C SER A 175 16.27 -23.40 20.29
N SER A 176 16.92 -23.56 21.42
CA SER A 176 16.29 -23.60 22.75
C SER A 176 15.60 -22.27 23.14
N SER A 177 15.90 -21.17 22.44
CA SER A 177 15.32 -19.84 22.68
C SER A 177 13.99 -19.59 21.95
N GLY A 178 13.42 -20.61 21.30
CA GLY A 178 12.13 -20.50 20.59
C GLY A 178 12.21 -19.87 19.20
N THR A 179 13.42 -19.80 18.63
CA THR A 179 13.64 -19.44 17.22
C THR A 179 14.13 -20.63 16.41
N ALA A 180 13.92 -20.58 15.10
CA ALA A 180 14.36 -21.58 14.14
C ALA A 180 15.27 -20.95 13.07
N ALA A 181 16.06 -21.80 12.43
CA ALA A 181 16.78 -21.54 11.21
C ALA A 181 16.34 -22.55 10.14
N VAL A 182 16.17 -22.09 8.90
CA VAL A 182 15.79 -22.94 7.77
C VAL A 182 16.77 -22.71 6.64
N GLN A 183 17.33 -23.77 6.08
CA GLN A 183 18.17 -23.69 4.89
C GLN A 183 17.30 -23.77 3.64
N ILE A 184 17.29 -22.73 2.82
CA ILE A 184 16.46 -22.60 1.61
C ILE A 184 17.40 -22.29 0.45
N GLY A 185 17.36 -23.08 -0.63
CA GLY A 185 18.19 -22.81 -1.82
C GLY A 185 19.69 -22.71 -1.51
N GLY A 186 20.17 -23.47 -0.51
CA GLY A 186 21.56 -23.46 -0.06
C GLY A 186 21.94 -22.35 0.94
N GLN A 187 21.06 -21.39 1.25
CA GLN A 187 21.35 -20.30 2.18
C GLN A 187 20.53 -20.41 3.47
N TRP A 188 21.11 -20.00 4.60
CA TRP A 188 20.39 -20.02 5.88
C TRP A 188 19.51 -18.80 6.07
N LEU A 189 18.25 -19.02 6.43
CA LEU A 189 17.34 -18.02 6.99
C LEU A 189 17.22 -18.24 8.50
N THR A 190 17.76 -17.31 9.29
CA THR A 190 17.86 -17.43 10.75
C THR A 190 16.91 -16.49 11.49
N GLY A 191 16.66 -16.76 12.78
CA GLY A 191 15.87 -15.88 13.65
C GLY A 191 14.36 -15.95 13.39
N ILE A 192 13.89 -17.05 12.81
CA ILE A 192 12.47 -17.26 12.53
C ILE A 192 11.78 -17.57 13.86
N SER A 193 10.81 -16.75 14.28
CA SER A 193 9.98 -17.10 15.44
C SER A 193 9.19 -18.38 15.13
N ALA A 194 9.04 -19.27 16.11
CA ALA A 194 8.20 -20.47 15.96
C ALA A 194 6.79 -20.16 15.44
N THR A 195 6.24 -18.98 15.74
CA THR A 195 4.92 -18.53 15.24
C THR A 195 4.86 -18.20 13.75
N LEU A 196 6.01 -17.97 13.11
CA LEU A 196 6.13 -17.67 11.68
C LEU A 196 6.49 -18.91 10.85
N LEU A 197 6.90 -20.00 11.49
CA LEU A 197 7.27 -21.24 10.83
C LEU A 197 5.99 -22.02 10.48
N PRO A 198 5.75 -22.38 9.20
CA PRO A 198 4.64 -23.26 8.85
C PRO A 198 4.76 -24.60 9.58
N SER A 199 3.68 -25.08 10.18
CA SER A 199 3.68 -26.32 10.98
C SER A 199 3.97 -27.58 10.17
N ASN A 200 3.76 -27.52 8.85
CA ASN A 200 4.02 -28.61 7.91
C ASN A 200 5.31 -28.44 7.10
N LEU A 201 6.21 -27.53 7.53
CA LEU A 201 7.49 -27.33 6.88
C LEU A 201 8.40 -28.54 7.10
N ALA A 202 8.90 -29.11 6.01
CA ALA A 202 9.79 -30.25 6.01
C ALA A 202 10.87 -30.12 4.92
N PRO A 203 12.04 -30.77 5.09
CA PRO A 203 13.02 -30.91 4.01
C PRO A 203 12.40 -31.53 2.74
N GLY A 204 12.91 -31.14 1.57
CA GLY A 204 12.39 -31.55 0.25
C GLY A 204 11.30 -30.63 -0.32
N GLN A 205 10.70 -29.76 0.50
CA GLN A 205 9.65 -28.85 0.04
C GLN A 205 10.24 -27.58 -0.56
N PHE A 206 9.58 -27.01 -1.58
CA PHE A 206 9.94 -25.70 -2.10
C PHE A 206 9.33 -24.59 -1.23
N ALA A 207 10.16 -23.65 -0.79
CA ALA A 207 9.75 -22.56 0.07
C ALA A 207 10.15 -21.18 -0.49
N ARG A 208 9.32 -20.19 -0.17
CA ARG A 208 9.51 -18.78 -0.51
C ARG A 208 9.44 -17.96 0.78
N ALA A 209 10.49 -17.19 1.06
CA ALA A 209 10.54 -16.27 2.19
C ALA A 209 10.68 -14.83 1.72
N VAL A 210 9.91 -13.92 2.33
CA VAL A 210 9.91 -12.49 1.97
C VAL A 210 10.00 -11.60 3.20
N ARG A 211 10.44 -10.34 3.00
CA ARG A 211 10.77 -9.37 4.07
C ARG A 211 11.86 -9.92 4.97
N VAL A 212 12.87 -10.54 4.36
CA VAL A 212 14.08 -11.04 5.02
C VAL A 212 15.22 -10.07 4.73
N ARG A 213 16.26 -10.08 5.56
CA ARG A 213 17.41 -9.17 5.40
C ARG A 213 18.69 -9.97 5.27
N ARG A 214 19.51 -9.65 4.26
CA ARG A 214 20.88 -10.18 4.16
C ARG A 214 21.69 -9.72 5.36
N ARG A 215 22.40 -10.65 6.00
CA ARG A 215 23.40 -10.33 7.01
C ARG A 215 24.67 -9.84 6.32
N ARG A 216 25.02 -8.58 6.53
CA ARG A 216 26.29 -8.00 6.03
C ARG A 216 27.46 -8.65 6.78
N GLY A 217 28.49 -9.06 6.04
CA GLY A 217 29.76 -9.54 6.61
C GLY A 217 29.94 -11.07 6.72
N ASN A 218 28.96 -11.88 6.29
CA ASN A 218 29.13 -13.35 6.23
C ASN A 218 29.43 -13.78 4.80
N ALA A 219 30.47 -14.61 4.60
CA ALA A 219 30.88 -15.11 3.29
C ALA A 219 29.80 -15.98 2.60
N SER A 220 28.85 -16.51 3.37
CA SER A 220 27.73 -17.36 2.94
C SER A 220 26.50 -16.61 2.41
N GLY A 221 26.40 -15.29 2.62
CA GLY A 221 25.24 -14.51 2.18
C GLY A 221 23.93 -14.83 2.93
N ASP A 222 24.03 -15.27 4.19
CA ASP A 222 22.88 -15.68 5.00
C ASP A 222 21.85 -14.57 5.24
N TRP A 223 20.62 -15.00 5.53
CA TRP A 223 19.46 -14.17 5.73
C TRP A 223 18.99 -14.19 7.18
N SER A 224 18.30 -13.10 7.57
CA SER A 224 17.69 -12.94 8.88
C SER A 224 16.22 -12.57 8.75
N ALA A 225 15.39 -13.26 9.54
CA ALA A 225 13.97 -12.98 9.67
C ALA A 225 13.70 -11.89 10.72
N SER A 226 12.53 -11.29 10.62
CA SER A 226 11.96 -10.35 11.59
C SER A 226 10.49 -10.73 11.85
N SER A 227 9.84 -10.04 12.79
CA SER A 227 8.39 -10.21 13.03
C SER A 227 7.52 -9.90 11.81
N SER A 228 8.06 -9.17 10.82
CA SER A 228 7.38 -8.84 9.57
C SER A 228 7.61 -9.84 8.45
N SER A 229 8.55 -10.77 8.63
CA SER A 229 8.89 -11.80 7.63
C SER A 229 7.72 -12.75 7.42
N ARG A 230 7.70 -13.35 6.23
CA ARG A 230 6.70 -14.34 5.83
C ARG A 230 7.42 -15.48 5.13
N LEU A 231 7.17 -16.69 5.58
CA LEU A 231 7.65 -17.92 4.97
C LEU A 231 6.44 -18.71 4.46
N ARG A 232 6.54 -19.26 3.26
CA ARG A 232 5.47 -20.01 2.62
C ARG A 232 6.04 -21.24 1.93
N ILE A 233 5.35 -22.37 2.10
CA ILE A 233 5.56 -23.58 1.31
C ILE A 233 4.72 -23.48 0.04
N LEU A 234 5.31 -23.79 -1.10
CA LEU A 234 4.58 -23.95 -2.36
C LEU A 234 4.13 -25.40 -2.51
N PRO A 235 2.94 -25.65 -3.09
CA PRO A 235 2.56 -27.00 -3.47
C PRO A 235 3.57 -27.57 -4.47
N GLU A 236 3.80 -28.88 -4.41
CA GLU A 236 4.55 -29.60 -5.43
C GLU A 236 3.89 -29.35 -6.79
N SER A 237 4.69 -28.91 -7.76
CA SER A 237 4.29 -28.65 -9.15
C SER A 237 4.27 -29.92 -9.98
#